data_AF-A0A1H6ESY2-F1
#
_entry.id   AF-A0A1H6ESY2-F1
#
_cell.length_a   1.000
_cell.length_b   1.000
_cell.length_c   1.000
_cell.angle_alpha   90.00
_cell.angle_beta   90.00
_cell.angle_gamma   90.00
#
_symmetry.space_group_name_H-M   'P 1'
#
loop_
_entity.id
_entity.type
_entity.pdbx_description
1 polymer ?
#
loop_
_entity_poly.entity_id
_entity_poly.type
_entity_poly.pdbx_seq_one_letter_code
_entity_poly.pdbx_strand_id
1 'polypeptide(L)'
;MNPSPHTHVDALAAAALTIVVLQHWLLTAFATTNQVTTTSLLTAMPSWAPAAWLPQLALALLFFAGGHARATAPWPAGQVVRPVVTFLVAWGGGLLVLLANGFSQDAIRQILATALEPMTYLIPYALLTAISPNLLRFTWPLALAAGWLSPPLLLAVPYVLGLAWGRAHPRPVSGQAESRLVALINRFALPLYLWHPTTLVVAALATARLGPITGLNDSPTGPFWLIARLAWLPVLATVLIGLVALARNRSA
;
A
#
# COMPACT_ATOMS: atom_id res chain seq x y z
N MET A 1 14.02 30.71 1.26
CA MET A 1 13.61 30.03 2.50
C MET A 1 13.84 28.55 2.31
N ASN A 2 14.70 27.92 3.13
CA ASN A 2 14.89 26.47 3.07
C ASN A 2 13.66 25.78 3.70
N PRO A 3 13.02 24.82 3.02
CA PRO A 3 11.91 24.04 3.59
C PRO A 3 12.36 23.31 4.86
N SER A 4 11.51 23.34 5.90
CA SER A 4 11.79 22.71 7.19
C SER A 4 11.87 21.17 7.08
N PRO A 5 12.64 20.48 7.94
CA PRO A 5 12.82 19.02 7.92
C PRO A 5 11.52 18.21 7.83
N HIS A 6 10.45 18.72 8.44
CA HIS A 6 9.15 18.04 8.55
C HIS A 6 8.40 17.97 7.22
N THR A 7 8.44 19.06 6.46
CA THR A 7 7.88 19.13 5.10
C THR A 7 8.51 18.09 4.17
N HIS A 8 9.79 17.77 4.37
CA HIS A 8 10.49 16.75 3.60
C HIS A 8 10.03 15.33 3.96
N VAL A 9 9.77 15.04 5.24
CA VAL A 9 9.28 13.71 5.65
C VAL A 9 7.84 13.48 5.20
N ASP A 10 6.99 14.51 5.29
CA ASP A 10 5.61 14.41 4.81
C ASP A 10 5.57 14.29 3.27
N ALA A 11 6.43 14.98 2.53
CA ALA A 11 6.59 14.78 1.09
C ALA A 11 7.17 13.39 0.74
N LEU A 12 8.12 12.89 1.54
CA LEU A 12 8.71 11.56 1.40
C LEU A 12 7.66 10.46 1.55
N ALA A 13 6.80 10.57 2.57
CA ALA A 13 5.70 9.63 2.80
C ALA A 13 4.72 9.60 1.62
N ALA A 14 4.33 10.79 1.13
CA ALA A 14 3.43 10.90 -0.02
C ALA A 14 4.03 10.31 -1.30
N ALA A 15 5.32 10.58 -1.57
CA ALA A 15 6.04 10.01 -2.70
C ALA A 15 6.16 8.49 -2.59
N ALA A 16 6.56 7.99 -1.42
CA ALA A 16 6.72 6.57 -1.17
C ALA A 16 5.39 5.80 -1.31
N LEU A 17 4.28 6.33 -0.76
CA LEU A 17 2.96 5.74 -0.96
C LEU A 17 2.56 5.71 -2.44
N THR A 18 2.81 6.80 -3.16
CA THR A 18 2.52 6.88 -4.60
C THR A 18 3.31 5.82 -5.38
N ILE A 19 4.60 5.63 -5.05
CA ILE A 19 5.44 4.60 -5.65
C ILE A 19 4.89 3.20 -5.36
N VAL A 20 4.51 2.89 -4.11
CA VAL A 20 3.90 1.59 -3.75
C VAL A 20 2.66 1.33 -4.60
N VAL A 21 1.75 2.30 -4.70
CA VAL A 21 0.50 2.16 -5.46
C VAL A 21 0.76 1.95 -6.96
N LEU A 22 1.55 2.83 -7.58
CA LEU A 22 1.86 2.76 -9.01
C LEU A 22 2.56 1.46 -9.36
N GLN A 23 3.51 1.05 -8.52
CA GLN A 23 4.24 -0.17 -8.75
C GLN A 23 3.36 -1.41 -8.64
N HIS A 24 2.52 -1.50 -7.61
CA HIS A 24 1.60 -2.63 -7.48
C HIS A 24 0.68 -2.72 -8.70
N TRP A 25 0.19 -1.58 -9.21
CA TRP A 25 -0.62 -1.54 -10.44
C TRP A 25 0.13 -1.96 -11.70
N LEU A 26 1.41 -1.62 -11.81
CA LEU A 26 2.22 -1.98 -12.97
C LEU A 26 2.65 -3.45 -12.95
N LEU A 27 2.98 -4.00 -11.78
CA LEU A 27 3.58 -5.32 -11.68
C LEU A 27 2.56 -6.45 -11.52
N THR A 28 1.44 -6.22 -10.84
CA THR A 28 0.42 -7.24 -10.61
C THR A 28 -0.57 -7.25 -11.76
N ALA A 29 -0.87 -8.41 -12.34
CA ALA A 29 -1.86 -8.57 -13.39
C ALA A 29 -2.83 -9.72 -13.07
N PHE A 30 -4.10 -9.55 -13.45
CA PHE A 30 -5.12 -10.59 -13.35
C PHE A 30 -5.48 -11.05 -14.75
N ALA A 31 -5.24 -12.31 -15.08
CA ALA A 31 -5.75 -12.92 -16.30
C ALA A 31 -7.12 -13.53 -16.01
N THR A 32 -8.11 -13.24 -16.86
CA THR A 32 -9.51 -13.63 -16.62
C THR A 32 -10.13 -14.51 -17.71
N THR A 33 -9.35 -14.90 -18.73
CA THR A 33 -9.84 -15.59 -19.94
C THR A 33 -10.53 -16.92 -19.66
N ASN A 34 -9.92 -17.79 -18.84
CA ASN A 34 -10.44 -19.14 -18.55
C ASN A 34 -10.79 -19.30 -17.06
N GLN A 35 -9.91 -18.81 -16.20
CA GLN A 35 -10.08 -18.67 -14.76
C GLN A 35 -9.35 -17.42 -14.32
N VAL A 36 -9.71 -16.89 -13.14
CA VAL A 36 -8.96 -15.79 -12.55
C VAL A 36 -7.64 -16.30 -12.03
N THR A 37 -6.55 -15.83 -12.63
CA THR A 37 -5.20 -16.09 -12.15
C THR A 37 -4.42 -14.79 -11.99
N THR A 38 -3.62 -14.71 -10.94
CA THR A 38 -2.71 -13.59 -10.69
C THR A 38 -1.35 -13.93 -11.30
N THR A 39 -0.87 -13.04 -12.17
CA THR A 39 0.45 -13.13 -12.79
C THR A 39 1.22 -11.82 -12.57
N SER A 40 2.50 -11.81 -12.92
CA SER A 40 3.38 -10.66 -12.72
C SER A 40 4.05 -10.21 -14.00
N LEU A 41 4.17 -8.89 -14.17
CA LEU A 41 4.98 -8.27 -15.22
C LEU A 41 6.42 -8.79 -15.21
N LEU A 42 6.98 -9.03 -14.01
CA LEU A 42 8.37 -9.45 -13.83
C LEU A 42 8.60 -10.88 -14.35
N THR A 43 7.58 -11.73 -14.30
CA THR A 43 7.64 -13.09 -14.87
C THR A 43 7.66 -13.04 -16.39
N ALA A 44 6.87 -12.13 -16.99
CA ALA A 44 6.80 -11.98 -18.44
C ALA A 44 7.97 -11.19 -19.03
N MET A 45 8.55 -10.24 -18.29
CA MET A 45 9.65 -9.40 -18.71
C MET A 45 10.77 -9.37 -17.65
N PRO A 46 11.64 -10.40 -17.59
CA PRO A 46 12.69 -10.51 -16.58
C PRO A 46 13.72 -9.36 -16.60
N SER A 47 13.85 -8.63 -17.71
CA SER A 47 14.69 -7.42 -17.79
C SER A 47 14.26 -6.31 -16.82
N TRP A 48 13.02 -6.36 -16.34
CA TRP A 48 12.49 -5.46 -15.30
C TRP A 48 12.74 -5.96 -13.87
N ALA A 49 13.47 -7.08 -13.68
CA ALA A 49 13.78 -7.62 -12.35
C ALA A 49 14.34 -6.58 -11.34
N PRO A 50 15.19 -5.60 -11.72
CA PRO A 50 15.63 -4.56 -10.79
C PRO A 50 14.48 -3.75 -10.17
N ALA A 51 13.37 -3.57 -10.90
CA ALA A 51 12.20 -2.85 -10.41
C ALA A 51 11.52 -3.57 -9.22
N ALA A 52 11.75 -4.88 -9.04
CA ALA A 52 11.20 -5.65 -7.91
C ALA A 52 11.64 -5.12 -6.53
N TRP A 53 12.73 -4.35 -6.47
CA TRP A 53 13.26 -3.78 -5.23
C TRP A 53 12.59 -2.47 -4.81
N LEU A 54 11.95 -1.78 -5.75
CA LEU A 54 11.29 -0.51 -5.50
C LEU A 54 10.16 -0.54 -4.44
N PRO A 55 9.33 -1.60 -4.27
CA PRO A 55 8.30 -1.59 -3.25
C PRO A 55 8.95 -1.73 -1.87
N GLN A 56 10.01 -2.53 -1.75
CA GLN A 56 10.75 -2.70 -0.51
C GLN A 56 11.41 -1.38 -0.08
N LEU A 57 11.98 -0.63 -1.03
CA LEU A 57 12.51 0.70 -0.77
C LEU A 57 11.41 1.68 -0.35
N ALA A 58 10.30 1.72 -1.08
CA ALA A 58 9.20 2.63 -0.77
C ALA A 58 8.54 2.30 0.58
N LEU A 59 8.37 1.02 0.91
CA LEU A 59 7.91 0.57 2.23
C LEU A 59 8.90 0.97 3.33
N ALA A 60 10.21 0.85 3.12
CA ALA A 60 11.21 1.31 4.08
C ALA A 60 11.07 2.81 4.37
N LEU A 61 10.83 3.63 3.33
CA LEU A 61 10.61 5.07 3.47
C LEU A 61 9.29 5.37 4.20
N LEU A 62 8.21 4.61 3.95
CA LEU A 62 6.95 4.73 4.68
C LEU A 62 7.10 4.36 6.17
N PHE A 63 7.84 3.29 6.48
CA PHE A 63 8.11 2.89 7.85
C PHE A 63 8.95 3.94 8.57
N PHE A 64 9.98 4.50 7.91
CA PHE A 64 10.75 5.62 8.43
C PHE A 64 9.85 6.84 8.73
N ALA A 65 9.04 7.26 7.76
CA ALA A 65 8.14 8.40 7.94
C ALA A 65 7.12 8.15 9.06
N GLY A 66 6.61 6.93 9.19
CA GLY A 66 5.73 6.54 10.29
C GLY A 66 6.39 6.60 11.67
N GLY A 67 7.62 6.09 11.80
CA GLY A 67 8.39 6.21 13.04
C GLY A 67 8.63 7.67 13.43
N HIS A 68 9.00 8.50 12.45
CA HIS A 68 9.17 9.94 12.64
C HIS A 68 7.87 10.65 13.07
N ALA A 69 6.75 10.34 12.42
CA ALA A 69 5.44 10.85 12.82
C ALA A 69 5.07 10.42 14.25
N ARG A 70 5.37 9.17 14.63
CA ARG A 70 5.10 8.66 15.98
C ARG A 70 5.94 9.31 17.07
N ALA A 71 7.15 9.76 16.75
CA ALA A 71 8.03 10.51 17.66
C ALA A 71 7.54 11.93 17.92
N THR A 72 6.86 12.52 16.94
CA THR A 72 6.49 13.95 16.94
C THR A 72 5.01 14.19 17.22
N ALA A 73 4.18 13.14 17.22
CA ALA A 73 2.75 13.20 17.47
C ALA A 73 2.24 11.95 18.23
N PRO A 74 1.14 12.07 18.99
CA PRO A 74 0.47 10.92 19.59
C PRO A 74 -0.07 9.97 18.52
N TRP A 75 -0.17 8.68 18.84
CA TRP A 75 -0.70 7.68 17.92
C TRP A 75 -2.20 7.90 17.69
N PRO A 76 -2.65 8.17 16.44
CA PRO A 76 -4.07 8.34 16.13
C PRO A 76 -4.80 7.00 15.99
N ALA A 77 -4.82 6.16 17.03
CA ALA A 77 -5.36 4.80 16.97
C ALA A 77 -6.79 4.73 16.39
N GLY A 78 -7.67 5.68 16.77
CA GLY A 78 -9.03 5.76 16.25
C GLY A 78 -9.12 6.00 14.73
N GLN A 79 -8.13 6.72 14.15
CA GLN A 79 -8.06 6.95 12.71
C GLN A 79 -7.53 5.73 11.94
N VAL A 80 -6.88 4.78 12.63
CA VAL A 80 -6.35 3.54 12.04
C VAL A 80 -7.38 2.41 12.09
N VAL A 81 -8.03 2.22 13.24
CA VAL A 81 -8.97 1.10 13.46
C VAL A 81 -10.11 1.14 12.45
N ARG A 82 -10.72 2.31 12.24
CA ARG A 82 -11.92 2.44 11.41
C ARG A 82 -11.68 2.06 9.93
N PRO A 83 -10.67 2.57 9.21
CA PRO A 83 -10.36 2.13 7.86
C PRO A 83 -10.07 0.62 7.75
N VAL A 84 -9.34 0.05 8.74
CA VAL A 84 -9.01 -1.38 8.75
C VAL A 84 -10.26 -2.24 8.92
N VAL A 85 -11.11 -1.92 9.90
CA VAL A 85 -12.39 -2.65 10.10
C VAL A 85 -13.28 -2.52 8.87
N THR A 86 -13.40 -1.32 8.30
CA THR A 86 -14.19 -1.10 7.07
C THR A 86 -13.70 -1.97 5.92
N PHE A 87 -12.38 -2.04 5.74
CA PHE A 87 -11.73 -2.86 4.74
C PHE A 87 -11.98 -4.36 4.95
N LEU A 88 -11.79 -4.85 6.19
CA LEU A 88 -12.00 -6.25 6.54
C LEU A 88 -13.47 -6.68 6.40
N VAL A 89 -14.42 -5.84 6.83
CA VAL A 89 -15.86 -6.10 6.67
C VAL A 89 -16.23 -6.15 5.17
N ALA A 90 -15.73 -5.20 4.38
CA ALA A 90 -15.98 -5.18 2.95
C ALA A 90 -15.45 -6.44 2.25
N TRP A 91 -14.25 -6.90 2.59
CA TRP A 91 -13.69 -8.14 2.04
C TRP A 91 -14.31 -9.41 2.61
N GLY A 92 -14.82 -9.39 3.84
CA GLY A 92 -15.67 -10.45 4.39
C GLY A 92 -16.95 -10.63 3.56
N GLY A 93 -17.62 -9.52 3.22
CA GLY A 93 -18.74 -9.54 2.28
C GLY A 93 -18.33 -9.96 0.86
N GLY A 94 -17.19 -9.46 0.39
CA GLY A 94 -16.62 -9.82 -0.91
C GLY A 94 -16.38 -11.32 -1.05
N LEU A 95 -15.87 -11.99 -0.02
CA LEU A 95 -15.73 -13.44 0.03
C LEU A 95 -17.07 -14.16 -0.16
N LEU A 96 -18.11 -13.73 0.54
CA LEU A 96 -19.46 -14.30 0.39
C LEU A 96 -19.98 -14.13 -1.05
N VAL A 97 -19.74 -12.97 -1.67
CA VAL A 97 -20.10 -12.71 -3.07
C VAL A 97 -19.33 -13.62 -4.02
N LEU A 98 -18.02 -13.78 -3.83
CA LEU A 98 -17.20 -14.66 -4.67
C LEU A 98 -17.66 -16.12 -4.57
N LEU A 99 -17.96 -16.60 -3.36
CA LEU A 99 -18.50 -17.94 -3.13
C LEU A 99 -19.87 -18.13 -3.80
N ALA A 100 -20.77 -17.15 -3.64
CA ALA A 100 -22.11 -17.19 -4.23
C ALA A 100 -22.10 -17.17 -5.77
N ASN A 101 -21.06 -16.61 -6.39
CA ASN A 101 -20.88 -16.60 -7.85
C ASN A 101 -20.10 -17.82 -8.38
N GLY A 102 -19.78 -18.81 -7.53
CA GLY A 102 -19.17 -20.07 -7.96
C GLY A 102 -17.71 -19.95 -8.40
N PHE A 103 -16.97 -18.94 -7.93
CA PHE A 103 -15.53 -18.85 -8.20
C PHE A 103 -14.81 -20.07 -7.62
N SER A 104 -13.82 -20.59 -8.35
CA SER A 104 -12.99 -21.70 -7.87
C SER A 104 -12.24 -21.32 -6.60
N GLN A 105 -11.93 -22.31 -5.75
CA GLN A 105 -11.16 -22.07 -4.53
C GLN A 105 -9.82 -21.38 -4.82
N ASP A 106 -9.16 -21.75 -5.93
CA ASP A 106 -7.90 -21.15 -6.35
C ASP A 106 -8.06 -19.69 -6.79
N ALA A 107 -9.14 -19.35 -7.50
CA ALA A 107 -9.45 -17.97 -7.86
C ALA A 107 -9.72 -17.12 -6.60
N ILE A 108 -10.50 -17.64 -5.65
CA ILE A 108 -10.78 -16.96 -4.38
C ILE A 108 -9.48 -16.72 -3.60
N ARG A 109 -8.61 -17.73 -3.49
CA ARG A 109 -7.31 -17.60 -2.81
C ARG A 109 -6.44 -16.53 -3.47
N GLN A 110 -6.36 -16.51 -4.79
CA GLN A 110 -5.56 -15.52 -5.53
C GLN A 110 -6.10 -14.09 -5.37
N ILE A 111 -7.42 -13.93 -5.50
CA ILE A 111 -8.09 -12.63 -5.29
C ILE A 111 -7.86 -12.13 -3.86
N LEU A 112 -8.11 -12.97 -2.86
CA LEU A 112 -7.95 -12.59 -1.46
C LEU A 112 -6.48 -12.36 -1.09
N ALA A 113 -5.54 -13.15 -1.62
CA ALA A 113 -4.12 -12.96 -1.37
C ALA A 113 -3.66 -11.58 -1.88
N THR A 114 -4.06 -11.18 -3.09
CA THR A 114 -3.75 -9.85 -3.61
C THR A 114 -4.48 -8.75 -2.83
N ALA A 115 -5.76 -8.95 -2.52
CA ALA A 115 -6.55 -7.98 -1.78
C ALA A 115 -5.98 -7.68 -0.40
N LEU A 116 -5.65 -8.74 0.35
CA LEU A 116 -5.17 -8.66 1.74
C LEU A 116 -3.66 -8.46 1.85
N GLU A 117 -2.93 -8.38 0.73
CA GLU A 117 -1.50 -8.06 0.68
C GLU A 117 -1.10 -6.88 1.59
N PRO A 118 -1.86 -5.76 1.67
CA PRO A 118 -1.54 -4.64 2.56
C PRO A 118 -1.46 -5.02 4.05
N MET A 119 -2.19 -6.06 4.48
CA MET A 119 -2.19 -6.50 5.88
C MET A 119 -0.83 -7.03 6.32
N THR A 120 -0.09 -7.65 5.40
CA THR A 120 1.25 -8.21 5.65
C THR A 120 2.22 -7.17 6.21
N TYR A 121 2.12 -5.91 5.77
CA TYR A 121 2.98 -4.83 6.24
C TYR A 121 2.27 -3.89 7.23
N LEU A 122 0.94 -3.76 7.15
CA LEU A 122 0.20 -2.95 8.10
C LEU A 122 0.23 -3.51 9.52
N ILE A 123 0.16 -4.84 9.69
CA ILE A 123 0.21 -5.49 11.00
C ILE A 123 1.54 -5.18 11.72
N PRO A 124 2.72 -5.47 11.15
CA PRO A 124 3.99 -5.15 11.82
C PRO A 124 4.16 -3.63 12.01
N TYR A 125 3.72 -2.79 11.07
CA TYR A 125 3.72 -1.34 11.25
C TYR A 125 2.90 -0.90 12.48
N ALA A 126 1.68 -1.43 12.63
CA ALA A 126 0.79 -1.11 13.74
C ALA A 126 1.37 -1.61 15.08
N LEU A 127 1.95 -2.81 15.10
CA LEU A 127 2.65 -3.36 16.27
C LEU A 127 3.80 -2.46 16.69
N LEU A 128 4.70 -2.10 15.77
CA LEU A 128 5.81 -1.17 16.02
C LEU A 128 5.30 0.18 16.55
N THR A 129 4.22 0.71 15.96
CA THR A 129 3.59 1.97 16.39
C THR A 129 3.06 1.89 17.83
N ALA A 130 2.49 0.76 18.21
CA ALA A 130 1.99 0.50 19.55
C ALA A 130 3.11 0.44 20.60
N ILE A 131 4.20 -0.28 20.29
CA ILE A 131 5.31 -0.49 21.24
C ILE A 131 6.38 0.62 21.18
N SER A 132 6.21 1.62 20.32
CA SER A 132 7.13 2.76 20.13
C SER A 132 7.59 3.50 21.39
N PRO A 133 6.75 3.68 22.44
CA PRO A 133 7.22 4.29 23.69
C PRO A 133 8.41 3.54 24.30
N ASN A 134 8.43 2.21 24.16
CA ASN A 134 9.41 1.32 24.75
C ASN A 134 10.53 0.89 23.77
N LEU A 135 10.31 1.04 22.46
CA LEU A 135 11.22 0.54 21.41
C LEU A 135 12.66 1.06 21.53
N LEU A 136 12.87 2.33 21.91
CA LEU A 136 14.24 2.87 22.04
C LEU A 136 14.98 2.40 23.29
N ARG A 137 14.31 1.70 24.22
CA ARG A 137 15.01 0.98 25.31
C ARG A 137 15.66 -0.29 24.78
N PHE A 138 15.24 -0.75 23.61
CA PHE A 138 15.74 -1.94 22.96
C PHE A 138 16.91 -1.56 22.06
N THR A 139 17.96 -2.37 22.09
CA THR A 139 19.15 -2.12 21.29
C THR A 139 18.89 -2.50 19.83
N TRP A 140 19.50 -1.76 18.89
CA TRP A 140 19.46 -2.03 17.45
C TRP A 140 19.79 -3.48 17.02
N PRO A 141 20.60 -4.29 17.75
CA PRO A 141 20.86 -5.69 17.39
C PRO A 141 19.62 -6.57 17.40
N LEU A 142 18.63 -6.29 18.26
CA LEU A 142 17.40 -7.08 18.29
C LEU A 142 16.44 -6.73 17.14
N ALA A 143 16.47 -5.49 16.67
CA ALA A 143 15.74 -5.11 15.46
C ALA A 143 16.31 -5.82 14.22
N LEU A 144 17.64 -5.97 14.15
CA LEU A 144 18.31 -6.77 13.12
C LEU A 144 17.99 -8.26 13.26
N ALA A 145 18.04 -8.80 14.49
CA ALA A 145 17.72 -10.20 14.77
C ALA A 145 16.27 -10.56 14.36
N ALA A 146 15.31 -9.68 14.64
CA ALA A 146 13.92 -9.85 14.21
C ALA A 146 13.77 -9.82 12.68
N GLY A 147 14.59 -9.03 11.99
CA GLY A 147 14.61 -8.96 10.52
C GLY A 147 14.93 -10.28 9.82
N TRP A 148 15.68 -11.17 10.46
CA TRP A 148 15.97 -12.50 9.93
C TRP A 148 14.78 -13.47 9.98
N LEU A 149 13.73 -13.15 10.75
CA LEU A 149 12.54 -14.01 10.90
C LEU A 149 11.55 -13.84 9.75
N SER A 150 11.44 -12.63 9.17
CA SER A 150 10.60 -12.40 7.99
C SER A 150 10.92 -11.06 7.29
N PRO A 151 10.70 -10.95 5.95
CA PRO A 151 10.92 -9.69 5.23
C PRO A 151 10.18 -8.47 5.80
N PRO A 152 8.93 -8.56 6.31
CA PRO A 152 8.26 -7.42 6.93
C PRO A 152 8.96 -6.93 8.20
N LEU A 153 9.63 -7.82 8.96
CA LEU A 153 10.35 -7.43 10.17
C LEU A 153 11.65 -6.66 9.86
N LEU A 154 12.23 -6.80 8.67
CA LEU A 154 13.35 -5.95 8.23
C LEU A 154 12.97 -4.46 8.21
N LEU A 155 11.68 -4.15 8.02
CA LEU A 155 11.18 -2.77 8.02
C LEU A 155 11.13 -2.16 9.44
N ALA A 156 11.39 -2.94 10.49
CA ALA A 156 11.57 -2.40 11.84
C ALA A 156 12.79 -1.47 11.93
N VAL A 157 13.85 -1.75 11.16
CA VAL A 157 15.07 -0.92 11.14
C VAL A 157 14.79 0.51 10.68
N PRO A 158 14.24 0.75 9.47
CA PRO A 158 13.91 2.12 9.04
C PRO A 158 12.87 2.78 9.96
N TYR A 159 11.92 2.04 10.52
CA TYR A 159 10.97 2.57 11.50
C TYR A 159 11.65 3.12 12.75
N VAL A 160 12.57 2.36 13.35
CA VAL A 160 13.31 2.77 14.55
C VAL A 160 14.22 3.96 14.24
N LEU A 161 14.85 3.99 13.05
CA LEU A 161 15.63 5.15 12.59
C LEU A 161 14.76 6.41 12.49
N GLY A 162 13.57 6.30 11.91
CA GLY A 162 12.61 7.41 11.84
C GLY A 162 12.17 7.88 13.22
N LEU A 163 11.88 6.94 14.13
CA LEU A 163 11.52 7.21 15.52
C LEU A 163 12.65 7.94 16.27
N ALA A 164 13.90 7.50 16.11
CA ALA A 164 15.07 8.15 16.71
C ALA A 164 15.29 9.56 16.13
N TRP A 165 15.20 9.70 14.80
CA TRP A 165 15.36 10.98 14.11
C TRP A 165 14.32 12.00 14.55
N GLY A 166 13.03 11.60 14.63
CA GLY A 166 11.95 12.50 15.02
C GLY A 166 12.02 12.94 16.49
N ARG A 167 12.61 12.13 17.38
CA ARG A 167 12.91 12.56 18.77
C ARG A 167 14.06 13.56 18.84
N ALA A 168 15.06 13.41 17.97
CA ALA A 168 16.19 14.34 17.87
C ALA A 168 15.81 15.67 17.19
N HIS A 169 14.79 15.66 16.32
CA HIS A 169 14.35 16.82 15.54
C HIS A 169 12.85 17.09 15.74
N PRO A 170 12.41 17.69 16.87
CA PRO A 170 11.01 17.95 17.14
C PRO A 170 10.35 18.84 16.07
N ARG A 171 9.03 18.68 15.87
CA ARG A 171 8.24 19.55 14.98
C ARG A 171 8.24 20.99 15.51
N PRO A 172 8.78 21.98 14.78
CA PRO A 172 8.58 23.37 15.14
C PRO A 172 7.10 23.72 14.96
N VAL A 173 6.56 24.52 15.88
CA VAL A 173 5.21 25.09 15.78
C VAL A 173 5.24 26.19 14.72
N SER A 174 5.22 25.82 13.42
CA SER A 174 5.18 26.82 12.35
C SER A 174 4.28 26.39 11.21
N GLY A 175 3.36 27.28 10.82
CA GLY A 175 2.44 27.14 9.70
C GLY A 175 3.13 27.35 8.35
N GLN A 176 4.02 26.45 7.97
CA GLN A 176 4.51 26.39 6.59
C GLN A 176 3.53 25.58 5.73
N ALA A 177 3.19 26.14 4.57
CA ALA A 177 2.25 25.55 3.64
C ALA A 177 2.90 24.34 2.93
N GLU A 178 2.59 23.14 3.41
CA GLU A 178 2.75 21.94 2.59
C GLU A 178 1.96 22.07 1.29
N SER A 179 2.46 21.45 0.23
CA SER A 179 1.67 21.28 -0.99
C SER A 179 0.32 20.65 -0.63
N ARG A 180 -0.78 21.24 -1.11
CA ARG A 180 -2.13 20.71 -0.91
C ARG A 180 -2.23 19.24 -1.32
N LEU A 181 -1.46 18.83 -2.34
CA LEU A 181 -1.41 17.46 -2.81
C LEU A 181 -0.77 16.52 -1.78
N VAL A 182 0.37 16.90 -1.19
CA VAL A 182 1.06 16.10 -0.16
C VAL A 182 0.15 15.92 1.06
N ALA A 183 -0.44 17.02 1.54
CA ALA A 183 -1.39 16.98 2.65
C ALA A 183 -2.60 16.08 2.33
N LEU A 184 -3.10 16.10 1.10
CA LEU A 184 -4.20 15.24 0.66
C LEU A 184 -3.79 13.77 0.66
N ILE A 185 -2.66 13.42 0.06
CA ILE A 185 -2.15 12.05 0.02
C ILE A 185 -1.94 11.51 1.43
N ASN A 186 -1.27 12.27 2.30
CA ASN A 186 -1.00 11.86 3.68
C ASN A 186 -2.28 11.71 4.50
N ARG A 187 -3.25 12.61 4.33
CA ARG A 187 -4.58 12.50 4.96
C ARG A 187 -5.31 11.22 4.56
N PHE A 188 -5.14 10.79 3.32
CA PHE A 188 -5.76 9.56 2.80
C PHE A 188 -4.79 8.38 2.76
N ALA A 189 -3.64 8.45 3.43
CA ALA A 189 -2.58 7.47 3.24
C ALA A 189 -3.04 6.05 3.55
N LEU A 190 -3.68 5.84 4.70
CA LEU A 190 -4.16 4.52 5.10
C LEU A 190 -5.29 4.01 4.18
N PRO A 191 -6.36 4.78 3.87
CA PRO A 191 -7.32 4.35 2.86
C PRO A 191 -6.70 4.03 1.49
N LEU A 192 -5.82 4.88 0.96
CA LEU A 192 -5.16 4.63 -0.32
C LEU A 192 -4.34 3.33 -0.27
N TYR A 193 -3.58 3.14 0.81
CA TYR A 193 -2.79 1.93 1.02
C TYR A 193 -3.67 0.66 1.12
N LEU A 194 -4.79 0.71 1.80
CA LEU A 194 -5.69 -0.45 1.94
C LEU A 194 -6.39 -0.80 0.62
N TRP A 195 -6.92 0.20 -0.07
CA TRP A 195 -7.85 -0.02 -1.18
C TRP A 195 -7.15 -0.16 -2.54
N HIS A 196 -5.86 0.20 -2.67
CA HIS A 196 -5.18 0.15 -3.98
C HIS A 196 -5.09 -1.25 -4.63
N PRO A 197 -4.94 -2.38 -3.93
CA PRO A 197 -4.95 -3.70 -4.59
C PRO A 197 -6.38 -4.07 -5.00
N THR A 198 -7.37 -3.64 -4.22
CA THR A 198 -8.79 -3.85 -4.52
C THR A 198 -9.16 -3.18 -5.84
N THR A 199 -8.55 -2.05 -6.19
CA THR A 199 -8.70 -1.40 -7.50
C THR A 199 -8.43 -2.36 -8.66
N LEU A 200 -7.33 -3.13 -8.60
CA LEU A 200 -6.99 -4.09 -9.66
C LEU A 200 -7.99 -5.24 -9.72
N VAL A 201 -8.40 -5.77 -8.56
CA VAL A 201 -9.40 -6.84 -8.50
C VAL A 201 -10.72 -6.37 -9.12
N VAL A 202 -11.21 -5.20 -8.69
CA VAL A 202 -12.47 -4.64 -9.19
C VAL A 202 -12.39 -4.38 -10.68
N ALA A 203 -11.30 -3.76 -11.16
CA ALA A 203 -11.12 -3.50 -12.58
C ALA A 203 -11.11 -4.80 -13.41
N ALA A 204 -10.37 -5.83 -12.97
CA ALA A 204 -10.27 -7.09 -13.68
C ALA A 204 -11.59 -7.88 -13.69
N LEU A 205 -12.28 -7.95 -12.55
CA LEU A 205 -13.56 -8.65 -12.46
C LEU A 205 -14.69 -7.92 -13.19
N ALA A 206 -14.69 -6.58 -13.16
CA ALA A 206 -15.70 -5.78 -13.87
C ALA A 206 -15.62 -5.94 -15.39
N THR A 207 -14.42 -6.18 -15.93
CA THR A 207 -14.20 -6.37 -17.38
C THR A 207 -14.09 -7.83 -17.81
N ALA A 208 -14.11 -8.78 -16.89
CA ALA A 208 -13.96 -10.21 -17.20
C ALA A 208 -14.94 -10.73 -18.27
N ARG A 209 -16.18 -10.20 -18.30
CA ARG A 209 -17.20 -10.58 -19.29
C ARG A 209 -17.00 -9.98 -20.68
N LEU A 210 -16.13 -8.97 -20.81
CA LEU A 210 -15.85 -8.29 -22.07
C LEU A 210 -14.75 -9.00 -22.87
N GLY A 211 -14.21 -10.10 -22.35
CA GLY A 211 -13.04 -10.78 -22.90
C GLY A 211 -11.72 -10.11 -22.49
N PRO A 212 -10.59 -10.58 -23.05
CA PRO A 212 -9.27 -10.03 -22.74
C PRO A 212 -9.10 -8.59 -23.25
N ILE A 213 -8.88 -7.67 -22.32
CA ILE A 213 -8.56 -6.26 -22.53
C ILE A 213 -7.10 -6.06 -22.15
N THR A 214 -6.29 -5.69 -23.15
CA THR A 214 -4.84 -5.53 -22.97
C THR A 214 -4.50 -4.52 -21.90
N GLY A 215 -3.65 -4.94 -20.97
CA GLY A 215 -3.20 -4.11 -19.86
C GLY A 215 -4.26 -3.92 -18.77
N LEU A 216 -5.34 -4.69 -18.75
CA LEU A 216 -6.37 -4.59 -17.72
C LEU A 216 -6.69 -5.94 -17.05
N ASN A 217 -7.17 -6.92 -17.83
CA ASN A 217 -7.61 -8.23 -17.34
C ASN A 217 -7.01 -9.43 -18.11
N ASP A 218 -5.88 -9.20 -18.78
CA ASP A 218 -5.09 -10.19 -19.51
C ASP A 218 -3.66 -10.33 -18.95
N SER A 219 -2.96 -11.38 -19.37
CA SER A 219 -1.58 -11.63 -18.97
C SER A 219 -0.61 -10.67 -19.69
N PRO A 220 0.47 -10.22 -19.02
CA PRO A 220 1.52 -9.46 -19.68
C PRO A 220 2.24 -10.32 -20.73
N THR A 221 2.37 -9.80 -21.95
CA THR A 221 3.01 -10.48 -23.08
C THR A 221 4.24 -9.74 -23.64
N GLY A 222 4.41 -8.45 -23.33
CA GLY A 222 5.54 -7.65 -23.80
C GLY A 222 5.38 -6.14 -23.58
N PRO A 223 6.20 -5.29 -24.23
CA PRO A 223 6.22 -3.84 -24.03
C PRO A 223 4.89 -3.13 -24.37
N PHE A 224 4.15 -3.64 -25.35
CA PHE A 224 2.83 -3.09 -25.70
C PHE A 224 1.84 -3.19 -24.54
N TRP A 225 1.86 -4.31 -23.81
CA TRP A 225 1.03 -4.48 -22.61
C TRP A 225 1.35 -3.41 -21.55
N LEU A 226 2.63 -3.07 -21.38
CA LEU A 226 3.05 -2.02 -20.45
C LEU A 226 2.53 -0.65 -20.85
N ILE A 227 2.58 -0.30 -22.14
CA ILE A 227 2.03 0.97 -22.64
C ILE A 227 0.52 1.03 -22.42
N ALA A 228 -0.20 -0.07 -22.71
CA ALA A 228 -1.62 -0.17 -22.43
C ALA A 228 -1.92 -0.02 -20.93
N ARG A 229 -1.13 -0.67 -20.06
CA ARG A 229 -1.24 -0.55 -18.60
C ARG A 229 -1.07 0.89 -18.12
N LEU A 230 -0.09 1.61 -18.67
CA LEU A 230 0.14 3.02 -18.38
C LEU A 230 -1.07 3.89 -18.77
N ALA A 231 -1.69 3.61 -19.91
CA ALA A 231 -2.91 4.31 -20.34
C ALA A 231 -4.11 4.05 -19.41
N TRP A 232 -4.14 2.92 -18.70
CA TRP A 232 -5.17 2.59 -17.71
C TRP A 232 -4.97 3.21 -16.33
N LEU A 233 -3.79 3.76 -16.01
CA LEU A 233 -3.51 4.34 -14.68
C LEU A 233 -4.52 5.43 -14.25
N PRO A 234 -4.99 6.35 -15.12
CA PRO A 234 -6.01 7.34 -14.74
C PRO A 234 -7.36 6.69 -14.37
N VAL A 235 -7.71 5.59 -15.04
CA VAL A 235 -8.94 4.84 -14.74
C VAL A 235 -8.81 4.13 -13.40
N LEU A 236 -7.68 3.47 -13.14
CA LEU A 236 -7.39 2.84 -11.86
C LEU A 236 -7.38 3.87 -10.71
N ALA A 237 -6.80 5.06 -10.94
CA ALA A 237 -6.85 6.17 -10.00
C ALA A 237 -8.29 6.60 -9.69
N THR A 238 -9.13 6.71 -10.71
CA THR A 238 -10.55 7.07 -10.56
C THR A 238 -11.30 6.01 -9.74
N VAL A 239 -11.08 4.73 -10.02
CA VAL A 239 -11.66 3.61 -9.27
C VAL A 239 -11.20 3.65 -7.81
N LEU A 240 -9.91 3.85 -7.55
CA LEU A 240 -9.38 3.97 -6.18
C LEU A 240 -10.03 5.13 -5.42
N ILE A 241 -10.15 6.30 -6.05
CA ILE A 241 -10.80 7.47 -5.45
C ILE A 241 -12.26 7.14 -5.11
N GLY A 242 -12.98 6.47 -6.02
CA GLY A 242 -14.35 6.01 -5.78
C GLY A 242 -14.48 5.04 -4.61
N LEU A 243 -13.57 4.05 -4.52
CA LEU A 243 -13.52 3.09 -3.40
C LEU A 243 -13.28 3.80 -2.06
N VAL A 244 -12.30 4.71 -2.01
CA VAL A 244 -11.99 5.48 -0.80
C VAL A 244 -13.14 6.39 -0.39
N ALA A 245 -13.81 7.03 -1.36
CA ALA A 245 -14.98 7.86 -1.09
C ALA A 245 -16.15 7.03 -0.52
N LEU A 246 -16.45 5.88 -1.12
CA LEU A 246 -17.51 4.98 -0.69
C LEU A 246 -17.25 4.42 0.73
N ALA A 247 -16.02 3.98 0.99
CA ALA A 247 -15.62 3.46 2.30
C ALA A 247 -15.81 4.51 3.41
N ARG A 248 -15.57 5.79 3.12
CA ARG A 248 -15.80 6.87 4.09
C ARG A 248 -17.26 7.11 4.38
N ASN A 249 -18.10 7.15 3.34
CA ASN A 249 -19.54 7.41 3.50
C ASN A 249 -20.23 6.33 4.32
N ARG A 250 -19.83 5.07 4.19
CA ARG A 250 -20.36 3.96 5.00
C ARG A 250 -19.92 3.95 6.45
N SER A 251 -18.96 4.81 6.78
CA SER A 251 -18.41 4.87 8.13
C SER A 251 -18.95 6.08 8.93
N ALA A 252 -19.57 7.06 8.27
CA ALA A 252 -20.14 8.26 8.89
C ALA A 252 -21.52 7.97 9.46
#